data_AF-G6EXP6-F1
#
_entry.id   AF-G6EXP6-F1
#
_cell.length_a   1.000
_cell.length_b   1.000
_cell.length_c   1.000
_cell.angle_alpha   90.00
_cell.angle_beta   90.00
_cell.angle_gamma   90.00
#
_symmetry.space_group_name_H-M   'P 1'
#
loop_
_entity.id
_entity.type
_entity.pdbx_description
1 polymer ?
#
loop_
_entity_poly.entity_id
_entity_poly.type
_entity_poly.pdbx_seq_one_letter_code
_entity_poly.pdbx_strand_id
1 'polypeptide(L)'
;MAIFRPTEEKQLYAISNIDPFAKASVLSRGLIAEHQGDLWVASPLKKQRFRLKDGVCLEDKTYNVKSYDVRVHEDTIEIRVG
;
A
#
# COMPACT_ATOMS: atom_id res chain seq x y z
N MET A 1 -4.11 4.63 -7.51
CA MET A 1 -2.79 4.40 -6.87
C MET A 1 -2.78 5.06 -5.51
N ALA A 2 -2.15 4.45 -4.52
CA ALA A 2 -2.01 4.96 -3.16
C ALA A 2 -0.52 5.00 -2.80
N ILE A 3 -0.05 6.16 -2.34
CA ILE A 3 1.33 6.37 -1.89
C ILE A 3 1.32 6.45 -0.37
N PHE A 4 2.19 5.67 0.27
CA PHE A 4 2.33 5.62 1.71
C PHE A 4 3.71 6.10 2.10
N ARG A 5 3.74 7.04 3.05
CA ARG A 5 4.94 7.51 3.75
C ARG A 5 4.73 7.24 5.25
N PRO A 6 5.17 6.09 5.77
CA PRO A 6 4.88 5.69 7.16
C PRO A 6 5.63 6.51 8.20
N THR A 7 6.79 7.06 7.85
CA THR A 7 7.66 7.86 8.71
C THR A 7 8.14 9.11 7.96
N GLU A 8 8.79 10.05 8.65
CA GLU A 8 9.43 11.22 8.01
C GLU A 8 10.68 10.86 7.18
N GLU A 9 11.07 9.58 7.17
CA GLU A 9 12.18 9.12 6.35
C GLU A 9 11.82 9.07 4.86
N LYS A 10 12.83 8.91 3.99
CA LYS A 10 12.65 8.86 2.53
C LYS A 10 11.99 7.57 2.03
N GLN A 11 11.65 6.63 2.91
CA GLN A 11 11.03 5.37 2.54
C GLN A 11 9.57 5.61 2.10
N LEU A 12 9.29 5.27 0.84
CA LEU A 12 7.97 5.32 0.25
C LEU A 12 7.51 3.93 -0.19
N TYR A 13 6.21 3.74 -0.20
CA TYR A 13 5.57 2.57 -0.77
C TYR A 13 4.42 2.99 -1.67
N ALA A 14 4.21 2.25 -2.77
CA ALA A 14 3.10 2.50 -3.67
C ALA A 14 2.39 1.19 -4.02
N ILE A 15 1.08 1.17 -3.83
CA ILE A 15 0.21 0.04 -4.19
C ILE A 15 -1.05 0.56 -4.90
N SER A 16 -1.86 -0.35 -5.46
CA SER A 16 -3.18 0.00 -5.98
C SER A 16 -4.00 0.70 -4.89
N ASN A 17 -4.81 1.69 -5.26
CA ASN A 17 -5.74 2.30 -4.29
C ASN A 17 -7.05 1.51 -4.19
N ILE A 18 -7.29 0.61 -5.14
CA ILE A 18 -8.51 -0.19 -5.19
C ILE A 18 -8.37 -1.34 -4.22
N ASP A 19 -9.23 -1.35 -3.21
CA ASP A 19 -9.47 -2.52 -2.37
C ASP A 19 -10.23 -3.56 -3.23
N PRO A 20 -9.68 -4.75 -3.46
CA PRO A 20 -10.30 -5.75 -4.32
C PRO A 20 -11.55 -6.40 -3.68
N PHE A 21 -11.69 -6.37 -2.35
CA PHE A 21 -12.88 -6.86 -1.64
C PHE A 21 -14.04 -5.88 -1.75
N ALA A 22 -13.76 -4.59 -1.55
CA ALA A 22 -14.78 -3.54 -1.62
C ALA A 22 -15.02 -2.99 -3.04
N LYS A 23 -14.11 -3.30 -3.98
CA LYS A 23 -14.09 -2.75 -5.35
C LYS A 23 -14.13 -1.22 -5.36
N ALA A 24 -13.43 -0.59 -4.42
CA ALA A 24 -13.47 0.85 -4.18
C ALA A 24 -12.07 1.42 -3.97
N SER A 25 -11.84 2.66 -4.42
CA SER A 25 -10.56 3.36 -4.28
C SER A 25 -10.40 3.95 -2.86
N VAL A 26 -10.04 3.12 -1.89
CA VAL A 26 -10.06 3.46 -0.46
C VAL A 26 -8.81 3.07 0.34
N LEU A 27 -7.85 2.33 -0.22
CA LEU A 27 -6.70 1.85 0.54
C LEU A 27 -5.83 2.98 1.12
N SER A 28 -5.72 4.12 0.43
CA SER A 28 -5.02 5.30 0.93
C SER A 28 -5.62 5.92 2.19
N ARG A 29 -6.84 5.51 2.58
CA ARG A 29 -7.53 5.92 3.81
C ARG A 29 -7.43 4.88 4.92
N GLY A 30 -6.72 3.78 4.68
CA GLY A 30 -6.49 2.73 5.65
C GLY A 30 -5.48 3.14 6.72
N LEU A 31 -5.52 2.45 7.86
CA LEU A 31 -4.54 2.63 8.93
C LEU A 31 -3.30 1.80 8.62
N ILE A 32 -2.12 2.41 8.79
CA ILE A 32 -0.84 1.70 8.73
C ILE A 32 -0.63 0.99 10.07
N ALA A 33 -0.19 -0.27 10.02
CA ALA A 33 0.18 -1.06 11.18
C ALA A 33 1.39 -1.94 10.87
N GLU A 34 2.14 -2.29 11.91
CA GLU A 34 3.22 -3.27 11.82
C GLU A 34 2.71 -4.66 12.19
N HIS A 35 3.13 -5.68 11.46
CA HIS A 35 2.91 -7.09 11.81
C HIS A 35 4.07 -7.95 11.30
N GLN A 36 4.70 -8.69 12.21
CA GLN A 36 5.85 -9.56 11.94
C GLN A 36 7.02 -8.83 11.24
N GLY A 37 7.29 -7.57 11.62
CA GLY A 37 8.37 -6.76 11.06
C GLY A 37 8.07 -6.18 9.67
N ASP A 38 6.88 -6.41 9.12
CA ASP A 38 6.41 -5.79 7.88
C ASP A 38 5.37 -4.69 8.16
N LEU A 39 5.33 -3.68 7.30
CA LEU A 39 4.30 -2.64 7.33
C LEU A 39 3.12 -3.00 6.44
N TRP A 40 1.92 -2.79 6.96
CA TRP A 40 0.65 -3.14 6.33
C TRP A 40 -0.30 -1.95 6.37
N VAL A 41 -1.18 -1.84 5.39
CA VAL A 41 -2.36 -0.98 5.46
C VAL A 41 -3.61 -1.83 5.64
N ALA A 42 -4.38 -1.56 6.69
CA ALA A 42 -5.69 -2.18 6.90
C ALA A 42 -6.77 -1.41 6.14
N SER A 43 -7.51 -2.08 5.25
CA SER A 43 -8.62 -1.47 4.51
C SER A 43 -9.63 -0.83 5.47
N PRO A 44 -10.05 0.43 5.23
CA PRO A 44 -11.00 1.10 6.10
C PRO A 44 -12.38 0.43 6.08
N LEU A 45 -12.73 -0.28 4.99
CA LEU A 45 -14.06 -0.87 4.82
C LEU A 45 -14.14 -2.28 5.40
N LYS A 46 -13.22 -3.16 5.02
CA LYS A 46 -13.32 -4.60 5.30
C LYS A 46 -12.14 -5.16 6.13
N LYS A 47 -11.19 -4.30 6.52
CA LYS A 47 -10.10 -4.57 7.46
C LYS A 47 -9.04 -5.57 7.01
N GLN A 48 -9.11 -6.12 5.79
CA GLN A 48 -8.00 -6.88 5.22
C GLN A 48 -6.75 -6.02 5.16
N ARG A 49 -5.61 -6.66 5.38
CA ARG A 49 -4.31 -6.03 5.49
C ARG A 49 -3.51 -6.32 4.23
N PHE A 50 -3.01 -5.24 3.63
CA PHE A 50 -2.17 -5.29 2.45
C PHE A 50 -0.78 -4.81 2.81
N ARG A 51 0.23 -5.65 2.56
CA ARG A 51 1.62 -5.33 2.87
C ARG A 51 2.10 -4.23 1.95
N LEU A 52 2.70 -3.18 2.51
CA LEU A 52 3.11 -2.00 1.74
C LEU A 52 4.25 -2.31 0.76
N LYS A 53 5.16 -3.24 1.10
CA LYS A 53 6.35 -3.52 0.29
C LYS A 53 6.04 -4.21 -1.05
N ASP A 54 4.98 -5.00 -1.13
CA ASP A 54 4.69 -5.87 -2.28
C ASP A 54 3.20 -6.09 -2.58
N GLY A 55 2.29 -5.48 -1.81
CA GLY A 55 0.85 -5.57 -2.05
C GLY A 55 0.21 -6.90 -1.64
N VAL A 56 0.93 -7.78 -0.94
CA VAL A 56 0.39 -9.07 -0.50
C VAL A 56 -0.75 -8.85 0.50
N CYS A 57 -1.87 -9.53 0.29
CA CYS A 57 -2.97 -9.59 1.25
C CYS A 57 -2.66 -10.67 2.31
N LEU A 58 -2.72 -10.29 3.58
CA LEU A 58 -2.43 -11.21 4.69
C LEU A 58 -3.49 -12.29 4.82
N GLU A 59 -4.75 -11.92 4.63
CA GLU A 59 -5.90 -12.80 4.83
C GLU A 59 -6.11 -13.77 3.66
N ASP A 60 -5.89 -13.33 2.42
CA ASP A 60 -6.07 -14.18 1.24
C ASP A 60 -5.16 -13.72 0.09
N LYS A 61 -4.15 -14.53 -0.23
CA LYS A 61 -3.15 -14.24 -1.28
C LYS A 61 -3.75 -14.16 -2.69
N THR A 62 -4.98 -14.64 -2.91
CA THR A 62 -5.68 -14.48 -4.19
C THR A 62 -6.15 -13.05 -4.44
N TYR A 63 -6.20 -12.20 -3.39
CA TYR A 63 -6.61 -10.80 -3.44
C TYR A 63 -5.42 -9.83 -3.31
N ASN A 64 -4.22 -10.24 -3.70
CA ASN A 64 -3.08 -9.31 -3.72
C ASN A 64 -3.35 -8.10 -4.62
N VAL A 65 -2.73 -6.96 -4.28
CA VAL A 65 -2.81 -5.74 -5.08
C VAL A 65 -1.50 -5.46 -5.78
N LYS A 66 -1.56 -4.79 -6.94
CA LYS A 66 -0.35 -4.35 -7.66
C LYS A 66 0.46 -3.39 -6.78
N SER A 67 1.74 -3.69 -6.58
CA SER A 67 2.75 -2.75 -6.08
C SER A 67 3.43 -2.03 -7.23
N TYR A 68 3.99 -0.86 -6.95
CA TYR A 68 4.72 -0.03 -7.91
C TYR A 68 6.04 0.41 -7.29
N ASP A 69 7.09 0.46 -8.10
CA ASP A 69 8.33 1.08 -7.65
C ASP A 69 8.13 2.58 -7.55
N VAL A 70 8.51 3.13 -6.40
CA VAL A 70 8.41 4.53 -6.08
C VAL A 70 9.76 5.03 -5.57
N ARG A 71 10.13 6.23 -5.98
CA ARG A 71 11.34 6.90 -5.48
C ARG A 71 11.08 8.38 -5.26
N VAL A 72 11.90 8.97 -4.40
CA VAL A 72 12.03 10.42 -4.30
C VAL A 72 13.19 10.84 -5.19
N HIS A 73 12.93 11.70 -6.17
CA HIS A 73 13.95 12.33 -7.00
C HIS A 73 13.85 13.84 -6.79
N GLU A 74 14.88 14.42 -6.18
CA GLU A 74 14.86 15.80 -5.67
C GLU A 74 13.66 16.00 -4.71
N ASP A 75 12.73 16.90 -5.04
CA ASP A 75 11.50 17.16 -4.29
C ASP A 75 10.25 16.51 -4.93
N THR A 76 10.44 15.63 -5.92
CA THR A 76 9.36 14.98 -6.66
C THR A 76 9.27 13.49 -6.31
N ILE A 77 8.04 13.00 -6.13
CA ILE A 77 7.77 11.57 -6.01
C ILE A 77 7.52 11.01 -7.41
N GLU A 78 8.36 10.08 -7.84
CA GLU A 78 8.24 9.40 -9.13
C GLU A 78 7.78 7.96 -8.93
N ILE A 79 6.92 7.50 -9.83
CA ILE A 79 6.37 6.14 -9.79
C ILE A 79 6.56 5.48 -11.15
N ARG A 80 7.13 4.27 -11.14
CA ARG A 80 7.28 3.46 -12.34
C ARG A 80 5.94 2.83 -12.70
N VAL A 81 5.34 3.30 -13.78
CA VAL A 81 4.13 2.72 -14.36
C VAL A 81 4.55 1.82 -15.52
N GLY A 82 4.34 0.52 -15.36
CA GLY A 82 4.42 -0.49 -16.42
C GLY A 82 3.04 -0.99 -16.77
#